data_AF-A0A2L0ES58-F1
#
_entry.id   AF-A0A2L0ES58-F1
#
_cell.length_a   1.000
_cell.length_b   1.000
_cell.length_c   1.000
_cell.angle_alpha   90.00
_cell.angle_beta   90.00
_cell.angle_gamma   90.00
#
_symmetry.space_group_name_H-M   'P 1'
#
loop_
_entity.id
_entity.type
_entity.pdbx_description
1 polymer ?
#
loop_
_entity_poly.entity_id
_entity_poly.type
_entity_poly.pdbx_seq_one_letter_code
_entity_poly.pdbx_strand_id
1 'polypeptide(L)'
;MFEVQEIAAEIVVSRIKKWLPRTGDAYEHVTIDCPPSISSVSLAALKAADKILVPMTADQFSLHGLPLLMKALKEYKKVLDIKAKVAGVVLSMFPPARDAVQRAKAERYVKEISDLCAAQKPAVRCLAAVISRNEAYRDSFERNEPLPFSSDPEHALSSPSLKP
;
A
#
# COMPACT_ATOMS: atom_id res chain seq x y z
N MET A 1 2.15 3.77 -26.93
CA MET A 1 2.50 4.26 -25.57
C MET A 1 2.67 3.11 -24.58
N PHE A 2 1.76 2.12 -24.53
CA PHE A 2 1.90 0.93 -23.67
C PHE A 2 3.10 0.03 -23.99
N GLU A 3 3.43 -0.18 -25.28
CA GLU A 3 4.59 -1.01 -25.69
C GLU A 3 5.94 -0.49 -25.17
N VAL A 4 6.12 0.84 -25.13
CA VAL A 4 7.36 1.46 -24.61
C VAL A 4 7.47 1.24 -23.10
N GLN A 5 6.35 1.34 -22.37
CA GLN A 5 6.31 1.09 -20.93
C GLN A 5 6.52 -0.39 -20.60
N GLU A 6 6.01 -1.29 -21.43
CA GLU A 6 6.20 -2.73 -21.31
C GLU A 6 7.67 -3.14 -21.45
N ILE A 7 8.34 -2.66 -22.51
CA ILE A 7 9.78 -2.91 -22.72
C ILE A 7 10.61 -2.36 -21.56
N ALA A 8 10.29 -1.14 -21.10
CA ALA A 8 10.99 -0.54 -19.96
C ALA A 8 10.78 -1.35 -18.66
N ALA A 9 9.55 -1.83 -18.42
CA ALA A 9 9.24 -2.65 -17.27
C ALA A 9 9.99 -4.00 -17.30
N GLU A 10 10.08 -4.66 -18.45
CA GLU A 10 10.83 -5.91 -18.62
C GLU A 10 12.33 -5.72 -18.33
N ILE A 11 12.93 -4.63 -18.81
CA ILE A 11 14.34 -4.32 -18.54
C ILE A 11 14.57 -4.15 -17.03
N VAL A 12 13.72 -3.40 -16.35
CA VAL A 12 13.84 -3.15 -14.91
C VAL A 12 13.56 -4.41 -14.09
N VAL A 13 12.57 -5.23 -14.46
CA VAL A 13 12.31 -6.55 -13.83
C VAL A 13 13.53 -7.46 -13.99
N SER A 14 14.13 -7.51 -15.18
CA SER A 14 15.34 -8.30 -15.42
C SER A 14 16.50 -7.83 -14.55
N ARG A 15 16.61 -6.52 -14.27
CA ARG A 15 17.62 -5.94 -13.38
C ARG A 15 17.31 -6.27 -11.92
N ILE A 16 16.08 -6.07 -11.46
CA ILE A 16 15.65 -6.43 -10.09
C ILE A 16 15.91 -7.91 -9.84
N LYS A 17 15.54 -8.81 -10.77
CA LYS A 17 15.80 -10.26 -10.68
C LYS A 17 17.29 -10.63 -10.74
N LYS A 18 18.14 -9.80 -11.36
CA LYS A 18 19.61 -9.98 -11.35
C LYS A 18 20.25 -9.49 -10.05
N TRP A 19 19.68 -8.45 -9.44
CA TRP A 19 20.16 -7.85 -8.19
C TRP A 19 19.69 -8.61 -6.96
N LEU A 20 18.51 -9.22 -7.03
CA LEU A 20 18.07 -10.24 -6.08
C LEU A 20 19.04 -11.42 -6.21
N PRO A 21 19.79 -11.77 -5.15
CA PRO A 21 20.75 -12.87 -5.20
C PRO A 21 20.06 -14.14 -5.72
N ARG A 22 20.68 -14.83 -6.67
CA ARG A 22 20.22 -16.15 -7.15
C ARG A 22 20.23 -17.23 -6.06
N THR A 23 20.82 -16.94 -4.91
CA THR A 23 20.83 -17.77 -3.72
C THR A 23 19.53 -17.56 -2.94
N GLY A 24 18.62 -18.51 -3.09
CA GLY A 24 17.25 -18.49 -2.55
C GLY A 24 17.10 -18.53 -1.03
N ASP A 25 18.11 -18.13 -0.26
CA ASP A 25 18.16 -18.29 1.21
C ASP A 25 18.51 -17.01 2.00
N ALA A 26 18.82 -15.88 1.36
CA ALA A 26 19.27 -14.70 2.11
C ALA A 26 18.11 -13.83 2.67
N TYR A 27 16.95 -13.86 2.03
CA TYR A 27 15.82 -13.02 2.39
C TYR A 27 14.52 -13.80 2.26
N GLU A 28 13.78 -13.92 3.36
CA GLU A 28 12.44 -14.52 3.35
C GLU A 28 11.41 -13.58 2.71
N HIS A 29 11.65 -12.26 2.80
CA HIS A 29 10.75 -11.22 2.32
C HIS A 29 11.53 -10.06 1.70
N VAL A 30 10.99 -9.52 0.61
CA VAL A 30 11.51 -8.33 -0.08
C VAL A 30 10.36 -7.33 -0.20
N THR A 31 10.60 -6.11 0.26
CA THR A 31 9.65 -5.00 0.12
C THR A 31 10.18 -4.01 -0.92
N ILE A 32 9.33 -3.60 -1.86
CA ILE A 32 9.66 -2.65 -2.91
C ILE A 32 8.79 -1.41 -2.69
N ASP A 33 9.40 -0.31 -2.27
CA ASP A 33 8.71 0.98 -2.18
C ASP A 33 8.61 1.62 -3.57
N CYS A 34 7.41 2.04 -3.94
CA CYS A 34 7.11 2.55 -5.28
C CYS A 34 6.96 4.07 -5.24
N PRO A 35 7.40 4.79 -6.30
CA PRO A 35 7.12 6.20 -6.41
C PRO A 35 5.59 6.45 -6.51
N PRO A 36 5.10 7.64 -6.13
CA PRO A 36 3.67 7.92 -5.97
C PRO A 36 2.87 7.89 -7.29
N SER A 37 3.55 7.97 -8.44
CA SER A 37 2.94 7.89 -9.76
C SER A 37 3.17 6.52 -10.39
N ILE A 38 2.20 6.01 -11.15
CA ILE A 38 2.40 4.80 -11.98
C ILE A 38 3.35 5.17 -13.13
N SER A 39 4.61 4.75 -12.98
CA SER A 39 5.69 4.93 -13.93
C SER A 39 6.23 3.58 -14.41
N SER A 40 7.16 3.56 -15.35
CA SER A 40 7.87 2.33 -15.75
C SER A 40 8.54 1.62 -14.56
N VAL A 41 9.03 2.37 -13.58
CA VAL A 41 9.63 1.81 -12.35
C VAL A 41 8.57 1.12 -11.50
N SER A 42 7.43 1.77 -11.28
CA SER A 42 6.30 1.20 -10.52
C SER A 42 5.77 -0.04 -11.20
N LEU A 43 5.62 -0.02 -12.53
CA LEU A 43 5.17 -1.19 -13.30
C LEU A 43 6.15 -2.36 -13.22
N ALA A 44 7.45 -2.09 -13.21
CA ALA A 44 8.46 -3.11 -13.01
C ALA A 44 8.43 -3.70 -11.59
N ALA A 45 8.28 -2.85 -10.57
CA ALA A 45 8.11 -3.29 -9.19
C ALA A 45 6.88 -4.20 -9.04
N LEU A 46 5.73 -3.79 -9.61
CA LEU A 46 4.50 -4.58 -9.62
C LEU A 46 4.70 -5.93 -10.33
N LYS A 47 5.42 -5.96 -11.46
CA LYS A 47 5.72 -7.19 -12.20
C LYS A 47 6.69 -8.13 -11.49
N ALA A 48 7.60 -7.59 -10.67
CA ALA A 48 8.52 -8.37 -9.85
C ALA A 48 7.88 -8.89 -8.55
N ALA A 49 6.78 -8.29 -8.09
CA ALA A 49 6.16 -8.61 -6.81
C ALA A 49 5.22 -9.84 -6.86
N ASP A 50 5.09 -10.52 -5.73
CA ASP A 50 4.05 -11.54 -5.50
C ASP A 50 2.75 -10.93 -4.96
N LYS A 51 2.88 -9.85 -4.17
CA LYS A 51 1.79 -9.20 -3.46
C LYS A 51 1.93 -7.67 -3.54
N ILE A 52 0.79 -6.99 -3.63
CA ILE A 52 0.69 -5.53 -3.68
C ILE A 52 -0.07 -5.05 -2.44
N LEU A 53 0.56 -4.19 -1.65
CA LEU A 53 -0.09 -3.47 -0.55
C LEU A 53 -0.40 -2.04 -1.01
N VAL A 54 -1.61 -1.56 -0.75
CA VAL A 54 -2.05 -0.23 -1.20
C VAL A 54 -2.26 0.69 0.01
N PRO A 55 -1.30 1.56 0.36
CA PRO A 55 -1.49 2.56 1.40
C PRO A 55 -2.37 3.71 0.88
N MET A 56 -3.41 4.04 1.63
CA MET A 56 -4.32 5.15 1.33
C MET A 56 -4.65 5.95 2.60
N THR A 57 -5.12 7.18 2.46
CA THR A 57 -5.64 7.98 3.58
C THR A 57 -7.14 7.74 3.76
N ALA A 58 -7.64 7.82 4.99
CA ALA A 58 -9.08 7.74 5.25
C ALA A 58 -9.76 9.10 4.99
N ASP A 59 -9.93 9.46 3.71
CA ASP A 59 -10.53 10.74 3.28
C ASP A 59 -11.43 10.60 2.05
N GLN A 60 -12.04 11.73 1.64
CA GLN A 60 -12.94 11.78 0.49
C GLN A 60 -12.24 11.50 -0.84
N PHE A 61 -10.95 11.82 -0.98
CA PHE A 61 -10.22 11.54 -2.22
C PHE A 61 -10.02 10.03 -2.39
N SER A 62 -9.74 9.31 -1.30
CA SER A 62 -9.62 7.85 -1.33
C SER A 62 -10.89 7.12 -1.74
N LEU A 63 -12.07 7.64 -1.36
CA LEU A 63 -13.36 7.08 -1.82
C LEU A 63 -13.49 7.10 -3.34
N HIS A 64 -13.06 8.19 -3.98
CA HIS A 64 -13.12 8.35 -5.43
C HIS A 64 -11.93 7.67 -6.12
N GLY A 65 -10.76 7.70 -5.48
CA GLY A 65 -9.50 7.22 -6.02
C GLY A 65 -9.37 5.71 -6.01
N LEU A 66 -9.90 5.01 -5.00
CA LEU A 66 -9.77 3.56 -4.87
C LEU A 66 -10.36 2.82 -6.10
N PRO A 67 -11.60 3.08 -6.55
CA PRO A 67 -12.13 2.40 -7.75
C PRO A 67 -11.29 2.67 -9.01
N LEU A 68 -10.78 3.90 -9.18
CA LEU A 68 -9.94 4.28 -10.31
C LEU A 68 -8.59 3.56 -10.29
N LEU A 69 -7.94 3.51 -9.13
CA LEU A 69 -6.69 2.78 -8.91
C LEU A 69 -6.88 1.28 -9.17
N MET A 70 -7.94 0.69 -8.62
CA MET A 70 -8.25 -0.73 -8.79
C MET A 70 -8.51 -1.07 -10.26
N LYS A 71 -9.20 -0.20 -10.99
CA LYS A 71 -9.40 -0.33 -12.44
C LYS A 71 -8.07 -0.25 -13.20
N ALA A 72 -7.26 0.76 -12.93
CA ALA A 72 -5.95 0.94 -13.58
C ALA A 72 -5.03 -0.26 -13.32
N LEU A 73 -4.92 -0.70 -12.06
CA LEU A 73 -4.15 -1.90 -11.70
C LEU A 73 -4.64 -3.14 -12.45
N LYS A 74 -5.96 -3.33 -12.58
CA LYS A 74 -6.53 -4.45 -13.36
C LYS A 74 -6.13 -4.38 -14.85
N GLU A 75 -6.15 -3.19 -15.44
CA GLU A 75 -5.76 -2.97 -16.83
C GLU A 75 -4.25 -3.24 -17.03
N TYR A 76 -3.38 -2.67 -16.20
CA TYR A 76 -1.94 -2.89 -16.27
C TYR A 76 -1.58 -4.36 -16.03
N LYS A 77 -2.23 -5.02 -15.06
CA LYS A 77 -1.99 -6.44 -14.81
C LYS A 77 -2.32 -7.31 -16.03
N LYS A 78 -3.38 -6.96 -16.77
CA LYS A 78 -3.76 -7.66 -17.99
C LYS A 78 -2.75 -7.41 -19.12
N VAL A 79 -2.37 -6.15 -19.34
CA VAL A 79 -1.49 -5.76 -20.46
C VAL A 79 -0.06 -6.29 -20.25
N LEU A 80 0.46 -6.24 -19.02
CA LEU A 80 1.87 -6.53 -18.71
C LEU A 80 2.10 -7.92 -18.11
N ASP A 81 1.05 -8.74 -18.07
CA ASP A 81 1.03 -10.08 -17.45
C ASP A 81 1.53 -10.12 -15.99
N ILE A 82 1.15 -9.12 -15.19
CA ILE A 82 1.55 -9.03 -13.78
C ILE A 82 0.75 -10.03 -12.94
N LYS A 83 1.45 -10.98 -12.31
CA LYS A 83 0.85 -12.03 -11.48
C LYS A 83 0.55 -11.60 -10.04
N ALA A 84 1.18 -10.52 -9.57
CA ALA A 84 1.08 -10.03 -8.20
C ALA A 84 -0.37 -9.86 -7.72
N LYS A 85 -0.75 -10.41 -6.57
CA LYS A 85 -2.11 -10.26 -6.01
C LYS A 85 -2.19 -9.02 -5.13
N VAL A 86 -3.31 -8.30 -5.15
CA VAL A 86 -3.52 -7.23 -4.16
C VAL A 86 -3.75 -7.88 -2.79
N ALA A 87 -2.82 -7.70 -1.87
CA ALA A 87 -2.88 -8.22 -0.51
C ALA A 87 -3.91 -7.49 0.34
N GLY A 88 -4.06 -6.19 0.11
CA GLY A 88 -5.07 -5.36 0.76
C GLY A 88 -4.79 -3.87 0.65
N VAL A 89 -5.75 -3.10 1.14
CA VAL A 89 -5.63 -1.65 1.36
C VAL A 89 -5.32 -1.42 2.84
N VAL A 90 -4.31 -0.62 3.13
CA VAL A 90 -4.01 -0.15 4.49
C VAL A 90 -4.35 1.33 4.59
N LEU A 91 -5.09 1.70 5.62
CA LEU A 91 -5.49 3.09 5.84
C LEU A 91 -4.45 3.78 6.73
N SER A 92 -4.11 5.01 6.38
CA SER A 92 -3.03 5.79 6.99
C SER A 92 -3.46 7.21 7.33
N MET A 93 -2.60 7.91 8.05
CA MET A 93 -2.80 9.28 8.54
C MET A 93 -4.08 9.44 9.39
N PHE A 94 -4.44 8.39 10.13
CA PHE A 94 -5.65 8.39 10.96
C PHE A 94 -5.53 9.43 12.10
N PRO A 95 -6.55 10.28 12.34
CA PRO A 95 -6.47 11.34 13.34
C PRO A 95 -6.18 10.83 14.76
N PRO A 96 -5.41 11.58 15.58
CA PRO A 96 -5.13 11.20 16.96
C PRO A 96 -6.40 11.23 17.81
N ALA A 97 -6.44 10.46 18.90
CA ALA A 97 -7.61 10.33 19.77
C ALA A 97 -8.13 11.66 20.34
N ARG A 98 -7.25 12.65 20.53
CA ARG A 98 -7.60 13.99 21.02
C ARG A 98 -8.45 14.82 20.05
N ASP A 99 -8.50 14.47 18.77
CA ASP A 99 -9.29 15.17 17.76
C ASP A 99 -10.55 14.36 17.39
N ALA A 100 -11.55 14.40 18.28
CA ALA A 100 -12.76 13.61 18.16
C ALA A 100 -13.56 13.89 16.87
N VAL A 101 -13.57 15.14 16.40
CA VAL A 101 -14.30 15.55 15.19
C VAL A 101 -13.66 14.95 13.95
N GLN A 102 -12.33 15.11 13.78
CA GLN A 102 -11.64 14.50 12.65
C GLN A 102 -11.68 12.98 12.72
N ARG A 103 -11.60 12.41 13.93
CA ARG A 103 -11.69 10.97 14.13
C ARG A 103 -13.02 10.39 13.69
N ALA A 104 -14.15 10.95 14.12
CA ALA A 104 -15.48 10.49 13.71
C ALA A 104 -15.65 10.55 12.18
N LYS A 105 -15.09 11.59 11.54
CA LYS A 105 -15.07 11.71 10.08
C LYS A 105 -14.22 10.62 9.42
N ALA A 106 -13.03 10.34 9.95
CA ALA A 106 -12.15 9.30 9.43
C ALA A 106 -12.76 7.90 9.60
N GLU A 107 -13.41 7.61 10.73
CA GLU A 107 -14.10 6.33 10.99
C GLU A 107 -15.21 6.08 9.96
N ARG A 108 -15.97 7.12 9.61
CA ARG A 108 -16.95 7.04 8.52
C ARG A 108 -16.29 6.68 7.18
N TYR A 109 -15.17 7.33 6.84
CA TYR A 109 -14.45 7.01 5.61
C TYR A 109 -13.85 5.60 5.63
N VAL A 110 -13.37 5.11 6.77
CA VAL A 110 -12.89 3.72 6.90
C VAL A 110 -13.98 2.73 6.51
N LYS A 111 -15.20 2.93 7.02
CA LYS A 111 -16.35 2.07 6.70
C LYS A 111 -16.67 2.11 5.20
N GLU A 112 -16.83 3.30 4.63
CA GLU A 112 -17.16 3.47 3.22
C GLU A 112 -16.06 2.89 2.30
N ILE A 113 -14.78 3.07 2.64
CA ILE A 113 -13.67 2.47 1.90
C ILE A 113 -13.68 0.94 2.03
N SER A 114 -13.98 0.40 3.21
CA SER A 114 -14.09 -1.04 3.44
C SER A 114 -15.18 -1.67 2.56
N ASP A 115 -16.35 -1.03 2.49
CA ASP A 115 -17.45 -1.44 1.62
C ASP A 115 -17.05 -1.39 0.14
N LEU A 116 -16.35 -0.33 -0.28
CA LEU A 116 -15.82 -0.22 -1.65
C LEU A 116 -14.78 -1.30 -1.98
N CYS A 117 -13.91 -1.64 -1.03
CA CYS A 117 -12.94 -2.73 -1.17
C CYS A 117 -13.64 -4.09 -1.36
N ALA A 118 -14.67 -4.36 -0.55
CA ALA A 118 -15.48 -5.58 -0.65
C ALA A 118 -16.26 -5.68 -1.96
N ALA A 119 -16.71 -4.54 -2.51
CA ALA A 119 -17.43 -4.48 -3.78
C ALA A 119 -16.52 -4.69 -5.02
N GLN A 120 -15.19 -4.63 -4.88
CA GLN A 120 -14.28 -4.86 -6.01
C GLN A 120 -14.37 -6.29 -6.55
N LYS A 121 -14.00 -6.48 -7.82
CA LYS A 121 -13.96 -7.79 -8.47
C LYS A 121 -12.59 -8.03 -9.14
N PRO A 122 -11.70 -8.86 -8.55
CA PRO A 122 -11.89 -9.62 -7.29
C PRO A 122 -11.95 -8.71 -6.06
N ALA A 123 -12.61 -9.19 -4.99
CA ALA A 123 -12.72 -8.45 -3.74
C ALA A 123 -11.34 -8.19 -3.14
N VAL A 124 -11.14 -6.98 -2.62
CA VAL A 124 -9.91 -6.60 -1.93
C VAL A 124 -10.21 -6.44 -0.45
N ARG A 125 -9.27 -6.85 0.39
CA ARG A 125 -9.39 -6.69 1.83
C ARG A 125 -8.97 -5.27 2.22
N CYS A 126 -9.83 -4.56 2.94
CA CYS A 126 -9.39 -3.44 3.77
C CYS A 126 -8.77 -4.03 5.05
N LEU A 127 -7.49 -3.75 5.30
CA LEU A 127 -6.78 -4.30 6.44
C LEU A 127 -7.20 -3.55 7.71
N ALA A 128 -7.34 -4.29 8.83
CA ALA A 128 -7.78 -3.73 10.11
C ALA A 128 -6.77 -2.74 10.73
N ALA A 129 -5.53 -2.75 10.25
CA ALA A 129 -4.50 -1.83 10.69
C ALA A 129 -4.73 -0.44 10.09
N VAL A 130 -4.80 0.57 10.97
CA VAL A 130 -4.77 2.00 10.62
C VAL A 130 -3.52 2.68 11.14
N ILE A 131 -2.74 3.27 10.25
CA ILE A 131 -1.53 4.02 10.62
C ILE A 131 -1.96 5.41 11.11
N SER A 132 -1.80 5.69 12.40
CA SER A 132 -2.13 7.01 12.98
C SER A 132 -1.17 8.10 12.55
N ARG A 133 -1.67 9.34 12.46
CA ARG A 133 -0.83 10.53 12.26
C ARG A 133 -0.02 10.78 13.53
N ASN A 134 1.29 10.62 13.46
CA ASN A 134 2.20 10.78 14.60
C ASN A 134 3.52 11.41 14.16
N GLU A 135 4.04 12.36 14.94
CA GLU A 135 5.33 13.03 14.70
C GLU A 135 6.51 12.04 14.77
N ALA A 136 6.36 10.94 15.52
CA ALA A 136 7.38 9.92 15.63
C ALA A 136 7.79 9.30 14.28
N TYR A 137 6.90 9.28 13.26
CA TYR A 137 7.27 8.87 11.90
C TYR A 137 8.30 9.83 11.26
N ARG A 138 8.14 11.14 11.49
CA ARG A 138 9.11 12.14 11.02
C ARG A 138 10.43 11.97 11.75
N ASP A 139 10.39 11.85 13.07
CA ASP A 139 11.61 11.69 13.88
C ASP A 139 12.38 10.41 13.50
N SER A 140 11.65 9.31 13.26
CA SER A 140 12.20 8.05 12.76
C SER A 140 12.89 8.22 11.41
N PHE A 141 12.24 8.94 10.48
CA PHE A 141 12.81 9.26 9.18
C PHE A 141 14.08 10.09 9.30
N GLU A 142 14.06 11.15 10.12
CA GLU A 142 15.23 12.02 10.34
C GLU A 142 16.42 11.28 10.98
N ARG A 143 16.14 10.29 11.84
CA ARG A 143 17.17 9.46 12.48
C ARG A 143 17.63 8.27 11.63
N ASN A 144 16.95 7.95 10.52
CA ASN A 144 17.15 6.72 9.75
C ASN A 144 17.00 5.43 10.58
N GLU A 145 16.13 5.46 11.59
CA GLU A 145 15.88 4.34 12.49
C GLU A 145 14.40 3.97 12.43
N PRO A 146 14.03 2.72 12.11
CA PRO A 146 12.64 2.29 12.12
C PRO A 146 12.01 2.51 13.49
N LEU A 147 10.73 2.88 13.50
CA LEU A 147 9.98 2.92 14.74
C LEU A 147 9.97 1.54 15.41
N PRO A 148 10.19 1.47 16.73
CA PRO A 148 10.14 0.20 17.44
C PRO A 148 8.75 -0.42 17.26
N PHE A 149 8.73 -1.65 16.76
CA PHE A 149 7.49 -2.41 16.68
C PHE A 149 7.05 -2.72 18.12
N SER A 150 5.88 -2.21 18.50
CA SER A 150 5.27 -2.52 19.79
C SER A 150 3.98 -3.29 19.55
N SER A 151 3.87 -4.46 20.19
CA SER A 151 2.63 -5.24 20.26
C SER A 151 1.64 -4.66 21.28
N ASP A 152 2.02 -3.63 22.02
CA ASP A 152 1.16 -2.96 23.00
C ASP A 152 0.06 -2.18 22.27
N PRO A 153 -1.22 -2.55 22.43
CA PRO A 153 -2.34 -1.88 21.78
C PRO A 153 -2.55 -0.43 22.27
N GLU A 154 -1.94 0.00 23.36
CA GLU A 154 -1.98 1.39 23.85
C GLU A 154 -0.79 2.25 23.40
N HIS A 155 0.21 1.65 22.72
CA HIS A 155 1.38 2.39 22.26
C HIS A 155 0.98 3.53 21.30
N ALA A 156 1.65 4.69 21.35
CA ALA A 156 1.27 5.84 20.53
C ALA A 156 1.35 5.59 18.99
N LEU A 157 1.98 4.49 18.60
CA LEU A 157 2.09 4.00 17.22
C LEU A 157 1.32 2.71 16.96
N SER A 158 0.69 2.12 17.99
CA SER A 158 -0.26 1.04 17.79
C SER A 158 -1.43 1.59 16.98
N SER A 159 -1.69 0.93 15.87
CA SER A 159 -2.88 1.20 15.10
C SER A 159 -4.10 0.85 15.97
N PRO A 160 -5.04 1.76 16.25
CA PRO A 160 -6.30 1.34 16.83
C PRO A 160 -6.89 0.29 15.90
N SER A 161 -7.09 -0.95 16.39
CA SER A 161 -7.69 -1.99 15.58
C SER A 161 -9.16 -1.61 15.34
N LEU A 162 -9.44 -1.01 14.19
CA LEU A 162 -10.81 -0.77 13.77
C LEU A 162 -11.35 -2.11 13.30
N LYS A 163 -12.39 -2.61 13.98
CA LYS A 163 -13.16 -3.73 13.44
C LYS A 163 -13.79 -3.23 12.13
N PRO A 164 -13.46 -3.83 10.97
CA PRO A 164 -14.08 -3.48 9.70
C PRO A 164 -15.57 -3.77 9.72
#